data_AF-A0AAW2QEI3-F1
#
_entry.id   AF-A0AAW2QEI3-F1
#
_cell.length_a   1.000
_cell.length_b   1.000
_cell.length_c   1.000
_cell.angle_alpha   90.00
_cell.angle_beta   90.00
_cell.angle_gamma   90.00
#
_symmetry.space_group_name_H-M   'P 1'
#
loop_
_entity.id
_entity.type
_entity.pdbx_description
1 polymer ?
#
loop_
_entity_poly.entity_id
_entity_poly.type
_entity_poly.pdbx_seq_one_letter_code
_entity_poly.pdbx_strand_id
1 'polypeptide(L)'
;MELSKAVALTLLSWFFLLHHFHHASAKRSVYIVHTDKSSMPKAFSSHTYWYSSMLKSVKSVAQTSLEGQSSGPKIIYTYDNAFHGFSALMTKAELEALKKSPGFISAYADDVVTPDTTHSYKFLSLNTATGLWPASNYGKDVIIGVIDTGIWPESPSFRDDGMTEIPARWKGICQEGEQFNSSSCNKKIIGARYFNEGFRAEQPDLSIGVNSARDVDGHGTHVASIAAGNFVDGVSFFGYAPGTARGVAPRARLAVYKVLWNGGVNSDILAGIDQAVADGVDVISISLGIRTDLLYENPLSIASFGAREKGILVSLSAGNRGPSLRTIRSGIPWAVVVTSGTIDRWLAGTLTLGNGKVITGWTTFPARASVRNLPLVYNETLSECNSAELLSGAPEQSIIVCNLTIGNADVSSAMNILPQSNVRAAILIAEEPPIFRSNLFPFPGVVITPTEAREVINYASRSSSPRATIDFQQTILGTEPRAAPALSDDASRGPGRSYDGILKPDLMAPECQS
;
A
#
# COMPACT_ATOMS: atom_id res chain seq x y z
N MET A 1 53.78 54.17 10.51
CA MET A 1 52.40 54.22 11.05
C MET A 1 51.46 53.32 10.22
N GLU A 2 51.87 52.08 9.96
CA GLU A 2 51.23 51.21 8.94
C GLU A 2 50.73 49.88 9.54
N LEU A 3 51.56 49.20 10.33
CA LEU A 3 51.26 47.88 10.91
C LEU A 3 49.95 47.79 11.72
N SER A 4 49.49 48.91 12.29
CA SER A 4 48.25 48.99 13.09
C SER A 4 46.97 48.80 12.24
N LYS A 5 47.01 49.14 10.94
CA LYS A 5 45.80 49.10 10.08
C LYS A 5 45.45 47.69 9.59
N ALA A 6 46.45 46.84 9.38
CA ALA A 6 46.24 45.48 8.85
C ALA A 6 45.50 44.55 9.82
N VAL A 7 45.78 44.66 11.13
CA VAL A 7 45.15 43.84 12.18
C VAL A 7 43.67 44.22 12.38
N ALA A 8 43.31 45.49 12.18
CA ALA A 8 41.93 45.95 12.29
C ALA A 8 41.03 45.38 11.16
N LEU A 9 41.52 45.35 9.91
CA LEU A 9 40.73 44.82 8.78
C LEU A 9 40.49 43.30 8.86
N THR A 10 41.46 42.54 9.38
CA THR A 10 41.35 41.08 9.51
C THR A 10 40.41 40.64 10.64
N LEU A 11 40.27 41.45 11.70
CA LEU A 11 39.25 41.21 12.73
C LEU A 11 37.84 41.61 12.25
N LEU A 12 37.69 42.66 11.44
CA LEU A 12 36.39 43.02 10.87
C LEU A 12 35.86 41.96 9.89
N SER A 13 36.70 41.37 9.03
CA SER A 13 36.24 40.36 8.07
C SER A 13 35.71 39.10 8.74
N TRP A 14 36.30 38.66 9.86
CA TRP A 14 35.76 37.58 10.69
C TRP A 14 34.42 37.93 11.36
N PHE A 15 34.22 39.19 11.76
CA PHE A 15 32.93 39.62 12.31
C PHE A 15 31.81 39.62 11.26
N PHE A 16 32.10 40.02 10.01
CA PHE A 16 31.12 39.98 8.92
C PHE A 16 30.84 38.56 8.39
N LEU A 17 31.80 37.63 8.46
CA LEU A 17 31.59 36.22 8.12
C LEU A 17 30.68 35.49 9.13
N LEU A 18 30.60 35.96 10.38
CA LEU A 18 29.67 35.43 11.40
C LEU A 18 28.25 36.05 11.34
N HIS A 19 27.95 36.86 10.33
CA HIS A 19 26.61 37.43 10.11
C HIS A 19 25.99 37.11 8.74
N HIS A 20 26.48 36.06 8.07
CA HIS A 20 25.69 35.36 7.05
C HIS A 20 24.56 34.54 7.71
N PHE A 21 23.54 35.24 8.20
CA PHE A 21 22.25 34.62 8.53
C PHE A 21 21.75 33.86 7.31
N HIS A 22 21.65 32.53 7.41
CA HIS A 22 20.85 31.76 6.48
C HIS A 22 19.42 32.28 6.52
N HIS A 23 18.96 32.91 5.43
CA HIS A 23 17.54 33.06 5.14
C HIS A 23 16.96 31.68 4.82
N ALA A 24 16.81 30.87 5.86
CA ALA A 24 16.07 29.62 5.81
C ALA A 24 14.60 29.96 5.55
N SER A 25 14.20 29.86 4.28
CA SER A 25 12.78 29.93 3.89
C SER A 25 12.00 28.96 4.78
N ALA A 26 11.03 29.49 5.51
CA ALA A 26 10.37 28.75 6.58
C ALA A 26 9.61 27.55 5.98
N LYS A 27 10.16 26.35 6.14
CA LYS A 27 9.58 25.11 5.60
C LYS A 27 8.12 25.00 6.06
N ARG A 28 7.20 25.10 5.10
CA ARG A 28 5.79 24.77 5.32
C ARG A 28 5.61 23.26 5.25
N SER A 29 4.57 22.81 5.94
CA SER A 29 3.93 21.53 5.68
C SER A 29 2.42 21.71 5.71
N VAL A 30 1.69 20.74 5.17
CA VAL A 30 0.25 20.62 5.30
C VAL A 30 -0.07 20.09 6.68
N TYR A 31 -0.90 20.86 7.38
CA TYR A 31 -1.47 20.45 8.65
C TYR A 31 -2.97 20.29 8.47
N ILE A 32 -3.50 19.17 8.97
CA ILE A 32 -4.93 19.01 9.20
C ILE A 32 -5.25 19.66 10.54
N VAL A 33 -6.37 20.38 10.59
CA VAL A 33 -6.81 21.18 11.73
C VAL A 33 -8.23 20.76 12.06
N HIS A 34 -8.43 20.25 13.27
CA HIS A 34 -9.73 19.85 13.81
C HIS A 34 -10.35 21.03 14.53
N THR A 35 -11.67 21.17 14.39
CA THR A 35 -12.40 22.32 14.94
C THR A 35 -13.76 21.93 15.50
N ASP A 36 -14.17 22.60 16.57
CA ASP A 36 -15.52 22.48 17.11
C ASP A 36 -16.53 23.23 16.24
N LYS A 37 -17.42 22.48 15.58
CA LYS A 37 -18.49 23.05 14.73
C LYS A 37 -19.38 24.03 15.50
N SER A 38 -19.61 23.80 16.80
CA SER A 38 -20.51 24.63 17.62
C SER A 38 -19.90 25.99 18.00
N SER A 39 -18.57 26.11 17.95
CA SER A 39 -17.84 27.38 18.13
C SER A 39 -17.91 28.32 16.92
N MET A 40 -18.57 27.96 15.81
CA MET A 40 -18.69 28.86 14.65
C MET A 40 -19.49 30.13 15.01
N PRO A 41 -18.91 31.34 14.88
CA PRO A 41 -19.64 32.58 15.14
C PRO A 41 -20.82 32.75 14.17
N LYS A 42 -21.98 33.17 14.69
CA LYS A 42 -23.23 33.40 13.93
C LYS A 42 -23.14 34.39 12.76
N ALA A 43 -22.00 35.08 12.61
CA ALA A 43 -21.72 35.97 11.48
C ALA A 43 -21.25 35.24 10.21
N PHE A 44 -20.90 33.95 10.29
CA PHE A 44 -20.47 33.15 9.13
C PHE A 44 -21.62 32.32 8.57
N SER A 45 -21.77 32.33 7.24
CA SER A 45 -22.77 31.56 6.49
C SER A 45 -22.35 30.12 6.19
N SER A 46 -21.06 29.78 6.29
CA SER A 46 -20.55 28.41 6.21
C SER A 46 -19.23 28.25 6.96
N HIS A 47 -18.92 27.01 7.35
CA HIS A 47 -17.66 26.67 8.00
C HIS A 47 -16.45 27.00 7.10
N THR A 48 -16.56 26.81 5.79
CA THR A 48 -15.53 27.20 4.82
C THR A 48 -15.15 28.69 4.91
N TYR A 49 -16.13 29.60 5.07
CA TYR A 49 -15.85 31.03 5.27
C TYR A 49 -15.26 31.32 6.66
N TRP A 50 -15.73 30.65 7.71
CA TRP A 50 -15.18 30.78 9.06
C TRP A 50 -13.71 30.33 9.13
N TYR A 51 -13.38 29.14 8.63
CA TYR A 51 -12.01 28.63 8.54
C TYR A 51 -11.13 29.55 7.68
N SER A 52 -11.64 30.02 6.53
CA SER A 52 -10.93 30.99 5.68
C SER A 52 -10.64 32.30 6.42
N SER A 53 -11.51 32.73 7.33
CA SER A 53 -11.26 33.89 8.19
C SER A 53 -10.23 33.59 9.27
N MET A 54 -10.31 32.42 9.91
CA MET A 54 -9.39 31.95 10.94
C MET A 54 -7.94 31.92 10.41
N LEU A 55 -7.73 31.38 9.21
CA LEU A 55 -6.42 31.35 8.54
C LEU A 55 -5.91 32.75 8.15
N LYS A 56 -6.81 33.67 7.79
CA LYS A 56 -6.46 35.08 7.49
C LYS A 56 -6.03 35.85 8.74
N SER A 57 -6.68 35.65 9.88
CA SER A 57 -6.23 36.22 11.16
C SER A 57 -4.84 35.70 11.55
N VAL A 58 -4.59 34.39 11.40
CA VAL A 58 -3.26 33.79 11.62
C VAL A 58 -2.17 34.46 10.77
N LYS A 59 -2.44 34.72 9.48
CA LYS A 59 -1.52 35.44 8.61
C LYS A 59 -1.17 36.83 9.18
N SER A 60 -2.16 37.60 9.66
CA SER A 60 -1.90 38.94 10.22
C SER A 60 -1.06 38.92 11.51
N VAL A 61 -1.15 37.86 12.32
CA VAL A 61 -0.37 37.70 13.56
C VAL A 61 1.05 37.18 13.28
N ALA A 62 1.25 36.42 12.21
CA ALA A 62 2.59 35.98 11.80
C ALA A 62 3.39 37.05 11.04
N GLN A 63 2.72 37.92 10.26
CA GLN A 63 3.42 38.91 9.41
C GLN A 63 4.14 40.04 10.18
N THR A 64 3.93 40.19 11.49
CA THR A 64 4.69 41.15 12.33
C THR A 64 6.12 40.68 12.67
N SER A 65 6.60 39.56 12.13
CA SER A 65 7.93 39.00 12.47
C SER A 65 8.86 38.66 11.28
N LEU A 66 8.39 38.67 10.03
CA LEU A 66 9.21 38.39 8.85
C LEU A 66 8.75 39.21 7.62
N GLU A 67 9.62 40.10 7.14
CA GLU A 67 9.46 40.71 5.81
C GLU A 67 10.00 39.76 4.73
N GLY A 68 9.13 39.29 3.83
CA GLY A 68 9.51 38.44 2.72
C GLY A 68 8.32 37.99 1.86
N GLN A 69 8.54 37.84 0.55
CA GLN A 69 7.50 37.44 -0.41
C GLN A 69 7.20 35.93 -0.35
N SER A 70 6.76 35.44 0.80
CA SER A 70 6.28 34.07 0.96
C SER A 70 4.76 34.01 0.78
N SER A 71 4.27 33.02 0.04
CA SER A 71 2.82 32.77 -0.09
C SER A 71 2.21 32.56 1.30
N GLY A 72 1.13 33.29 1.62
CA GLY A 72 0.44 33.14 2.90
C GLY A 72 -0.15 31.74 3.12
N PRO A 73 -0.61 31.42 4.33
CA PRO A 73 -1.16 30.11 4.63
C PRO A 73 -2.43 29.89 3.79
N LYS A 74 -2.55 28.70 3.19
CA LYS A 74 -3.55 28.40 2.16
C LYS A 74 -4.44 27.24 2.64
N ILE A 75 -5.77 27.45 2.70
CA ILE A 75 -6.71 26.34 2.84
C ILE A 75 -6.63 25.45 1.60
N ILE A 76 -6.72 24.16 1.87
CA ILE A 76 -6.76 23.10 0.89
C ILE A 76 -8.19 22.57 0.83
N TYR A 77 -8.60 21.75 1.79
CA TYR A 77 -9.99 21.31 1.95
C TYR A 77 -10.59 21.79 3.25
N THR A 78 -11.92 21.77 3.28
CA THR A 78 -12.73 21.91 4.50
C THR A 78 -13.64 20.70 4.61
N TYR A 79 -13.63 20.03 5.75
CA TYR A 79 -14.35 18.78 6.02
C TYR A 79 -15.60 19.11 6.83
N ASP A 80 -16.73 18.49 6.48
CA ASP A 80 -18.03 18.86 7.06
C ASP A 80 -19.03 17.68 7.21
N ASN A 81 -18.70 16.47 6.76
CA ASN A 81 -19.57 15.28 6.80
C ASN A 81 -19.00 14.11 7.61
N ALA A 82 -17.69 13.90 7.62
CA ALA A 82 -17.03 12.85 8.42
C ALA A 82 -16.43 13.41 9.72
N PHE A 83 -16.04 14.69 9.72
CA PHE A 83 -15.69 15.50 10.90
C PHE A 83 -15.73 16.99 10.52
N HIS A 84 -15.35 17.89 11.44
CA HIS A 84 -15.36 19.34 11.20
C HIS A 84 -13.96 19.95 11.33
N GLY A 85 -13.47 20.54 10.24
CA GLY A 85 -12.13 21.11 10.20
C GLY A 85 -11.66 21.46 8.80
N PHE A 86 -10.36 21.62 8.63
CA PHE A 86 -9.75 21.94 7.34
C PHE A 86 -8.30 21.45 7.28
N SER A 87 -7.76 21.27 6.08
CA SER A 87 -6.31 21.17 5.87
C SER A 87 -5.79 22.47 5.30
N ALA A 88 -4.58 22.85 5.69
CA ALA A 88 -3.92 24.03 5.16
C ALA A 88 -2.39 23.89 5.14
N LEU A 89 -1.79 24.40 4.07
CA LEU A 89 -0.35 24.55 3.95
C LEU A 89 0.10 25.74 4.82
N MET A 90 0.92 25.48 5.84
CA MET A 90 1.37 26.51 6.79
C MET A 90 2.76 26.20 7.39
N THR A 91 3.41 27.23 7.91
CA THR A 91 4.62 27.10 8.74
C THR A 91 4.25 26.67 10.16
N LYS A 92 5.24 26.17 10.91
CA LYS A 92 5.06 25.93 12.36
C LYS A 92 4.67 27.21 13.13
N ALA A 93 5.17 28.38 12.72
CA ALA A 93 4.81 29.65 13.36
C ALA A 93 3.33 30.03 13.14
N GLU A 94 2.83 29.85 11.91
CA GLU A 94 1.40 30.02 11.58
C GLU A 94 0.54 28.99 12.35
N LEU A 95 1.02 27.75 12.52
CA LEU A 95 0.35 26.73 13.34
C LEU A 95 0.25 27.11 14.83
N GLU A 96 1.33 27.59 15.46
CA GLU A 96 1.32 28.03 16.86
C GLU A 96 0.45 29.29 17.10
N ALA A 97 0.25 30.11 16.07
CA ALA A 97 -0.76 31.18 16.10
C ALA A 97 -2.18 30.59 15.95
N LEU A 98 -2.38 29.63 15.05
CA LEU A 98 -3.69 29.00 14.78
C LEU A 98 -4.25 28.27 16.00
N LYS A 99 -3.42 27.58 16.78
CA LYS A 99 -3.79 26.92 18.06
C LYS A 99 -4.49 27.82 19.07
N LYS A 100 -4.38 29.15 18.94
CA LYS A 100 -4.99 30.15 19.84
C LYS A 100 -6.37 30.64 19.34
N SER A 101 -6.86 30.08 18.23
CA SER A 101 -8.13 30.50 17.62
C SER A 101 -9.34 29.87 18.33
N PRO A 102 -10.42 30.62 18.56
CA PRO A 102 -11.67 30.05 19.06
C PRO A 102 -12.16 28.90 18.16
N GLY A 103 -12.49 27.76 18.78
CA GLY A 103 -12.93 26.56 18.09
C GLY A 103 -11.82 25.63 17.57
N PHE A 104 -10.52 25.93 17.78
CA PHE A 104 -9.43 24.98 17.49
C PHE A 104 -9.45 23.78 18.45
N ILE A 105 -9.21 22.56 17.94
CA ILE A 105 -9.09 21.32 18.75
C ILE A 105 -7.68 20.73 18.69
N SER A 106 -7.24 20.25 17.52
CA SER A 106 -5.95 19.56 17.33
C SER A 106 -5.40 19.82 15.92
N ALA A 107 -4.09 19.65 15.71
CA ALA A 107 -3.51 19.73 14.38
C ALA A 107 -2.16 19.00 14.24
N TYR A 108 -1.95 18.35 13.08
CA TYR A 108 -0.84 17.42 12.82
C TYR A 108 -0.50 17.33 11.31
N ALA A 109 0.67 16.78 10.99
CA ALA A 109 1.26 16.72 9.63
C ALA A 109 0.91 15.42 8.84
N ASP A 110 1.51 15.23 7.65
CA ASP A 110 0.95 14.38 6.57
C ASP A 110 1.88 13.22 6.05
N ASP A 111 1.35 12.09 5.50
CA ASP A 111 2.10 10.80 5.32
C ASP A 111 1.51 9.70 4.33
N VAL A 112 2.23 8.57 4.05
CA VAL A 112 2.11 7.65 2.84
C VAL A 112 1.93 6.09 3.10
N VAL A 113 1.40 5.27 2.12
CA VAL A 113 0.78 3.88 2.26
C VAL A 113 0.80 2.94 0.97
N THR A 114 0.38 1.62 1.02
CA THR A 114 0.64 0.52 -0.02
C THR A 114 -0.30 -0.78 -0.07
N PRO A 115 -0.34 -1.62 -1.16
CA PRO A 115 -1.31 -2.74 -1.46
C PRO A 115 -1.04 -4.25 -1.13
N ASP A 116 -2.12 -5.05 -1.21
CA ASP A 116 -2.29 -6.52 -1.47
C ASP A 116 -3.76 -6.72 -2.03
N THR A 117 -4.34 -7.76 -2.69
CA THR A 117 -4.02 -9.01 -3.47
C THR A 117 -5.33 -9.48 -4.22
N THR A 118 -5.69 -10.79 -4.39
CA THR A 118 -6.93 -11.26 -5.11
C THR A 118 -7.81 -12.39 -4.48
N HIS A 119 -7.60 -13.69 -4.81
CA HIS A 119 -8.66 -14.66 -5.10
C HIS A 119 -9.54 -15.17 -3.94
N SER A 120 -8.98 -15.48 -2.75
CA SER A 120 -9.64 -15.66 -1.43
C SER A 120 -10.93 -16.52 -1.23
N TYR A 121 -11.97 -16.44 -2.08
CA TYR A 121 -13.34 -16.84 -1.76
C TYR A 121 -13.56 -18.35 -1.50
N LYS A 122 -12.81 -19.25 -2.17
CA LYS A 122 -12.98 -20.71 -1.98
C LYS A 122 -12.55 -21.14 -0.59
N PHE A 123 -11.42 -20.60 -0.15
CA PHE A 123 -10.84 -20.84 1.17
C PHE A 123 -11.78 -20.34 2.29
N LEU A 124 -12.49 -19.23 2.04
CA LEU A 124 -13.58 -18.72 2.88
C LEU A 124 -14.90 -19.52 2.79
N SER A 125 -14.91 -20.69 2.14
CA SER A 125 -16.08 -21.57 1.95
C SER A 125 -17.29 -20.92 1.25
N LEU A 126 -17.09 -19.81 0.54
CA LEU A 126 -18.14 -19.12 -0.21
C LEU A 126 -18.53 -19.95 -1.43
N ASN A 127 -19.80 -20.36 -1.49
CA ASN A 127 -20.34 -21.29 -2.48
C ASN A 127 -21.69 -20.81 -3.03
N THR A 128 -22.11 -21.37 -4.16
CA THR A 128 -23.30 -20.93 -4.92
C THR A 128 -24.62 -21.58 -4.47
N ALA A 129 -24.59 -22.55 -3.56
CA ALA A 129 -25.75 -23.31 -3.13
C ALA A 129 -26.27 -22.91 -1.75
N THR A 130 -25.38 -22.54 -0.82
CA THR A 130 -25.72 -22.23 0.59
C THR A 130 -24.86 -21.10 1.16
N GLY A 131 -25.21 -20.60 2.34
CA GLY A 131 -24.41 -19.62 3.08
C GLY A 131 -24.55 -18.18 2.58
N LEU A 132 -23.50 -17.38 2.79
CA LEU A 132 -23.57 -15.93 2.66
C LEU A 132 -23.87 -15.45 1.24
N TRP A 133 -23.40 -16.12 0.20
CA TRP A 133 -23.63 -15.70 -1.19
C TRP A 133 -25.11 -15.77 -1.60
N PRO A 134 -25.82 -16.91 -1.49
CA PRO A 134 -27.27 -16.92 -1.70
C PRO A 134 -28.02 -15.97 -0.75
N ALA A 135 -27.67 -15.94 0.54
CA ALA A 135 -28.38 -15.12 1.53
C ALA A 135 -28.26 -13.60 1.29
N SER A 136 -27.12 -13.13 0.79
CA SER A 136 -26.87 -11.72 0.44
C SER A 136 -27.13 -11.38 -1.04
N ASN A 137 -27.59 -12.34 -1.84
CA ASN A 137 -27.60 -12.24 -3.31
C ASN A 137 -26.24 -11.77 -3.87
N TYR A 138 -25.13 -12.34 -3.36
CA TYR A 138 -23.74 -12.00 -3.70
C TYR A 138 -23.35 -10.54 -3.44
N GLY A 139 -24.02 -9.89 -2.47
CA GLY A 139 -23.87 -8.47 -2.14
C GLY A 139 -24.64 -7.53 -3.06
N LYS A 140 -25.68 -8.01 -3.77
CA LYS A 140 -26.49 -7.19 -4.68
C LYS A 140 -26.96 -5.89 -4.02
N ASP A 141 -26.75 -4.78 -4.74
CA ASP A 141 -27.18 -3.41 -4.37
C ASP A 141 -26.59 -2.84 -3.08
N VAL A 142 -25.62 -3.55 -2.46
CA VAL A 142 -24.65 -3.00 -1.52
C VAL A 142 -23.61 -2.19 -2.31
N ILE A 143 -23.16 -1.06 -1.75
CA ILE A 143 -22.21 -0.14 -2.35
C ILE A 143 -20.96 -0.09 -1.46
N ILE A 144 -19.83 -0.54 -2.01
CA ILE A 144 -18.53 -0.51 -1.33
C ILE A 144 -17.73 0.71 -1.80
N GLY A 145 -17.43 1.61 -0.87
CA GLY A 145 -16.48 2.70 -1.06
C GLY A 145 -15.04 2.20 -0.94
N VAL A 146 -14.21 2.43 -1.95
CA VAL A 146 -12.79 2.05 -1.97
C VAL A 146 -11.93 3.32 -1.95
N ILE A 147 -11.15 3.52 -0.88
CA ILE A 147 -10.36 4.74 -0.62
C ILE A 147 -8.88 4.44 -0.87
N ASP A 148 -8.36 4.80 -2.05
CA ASP A 148 -7.17 4.12 -2.61
C ASP A 148 -6.43 4.94 -3.73
N THR A 149 -5.63 4.30 -4.61
CA THR A 149 -4.96 4.89 -5.79
C THR A 149 -5.87 5.10 -7.01
N GLY A 150 -7.13 4.68 -6.94
CA GLY A 150 -8.11 4.81 -8.01
C GLY A 150 -8.59 3.45 -8.53
N ILE A 151 -8.95 3.40 -9.81
CA ILE A 151 -9.35 2.15 -10.48
C ILE A 151 -8.92 2.14 -11.96
N TRP A 152 -8.60 0.96 -12.49
CA TRP A 152 -8.48 0.74 -13.94
C TRP A 152 -9.81 0.23 -14.51
N PRO A 153 -10.68 1.11 -15.05
CA PRO A 153 -12.08 0.76 -15.32
C PRO A 153 -12.26 -0.21 -16.50
N GLU A 154 -11.30 -0.29 -17.42
CA GLU A 154 -11.35 -1.26 -18.55
C GLU A 154 -11.01 -2.70 -18.12
N SER A 155 -10.63 -2.93 -16.86
CA SER A 155 -10.37 -4.28 -16.35
C SER A 155 -11.61 -5.18 -16.46
N PRO A 156 -11.49 -6.43 -16.98
CA PRO A 156 -12.61 -7.37 -17.10
C PRO A 156 -13.38 -7.62 -15.80
N SER A 157 -12.72 -7.43 -14.65
CA SER A 157 -13.30 -7.54 -13.30
C SER A 157 -14.36 -6.48 -12.99
N PHE A 158 -14.44 -5.40 -13.78
CA PHE A 158 -15.37 -4.29 -13.58
C PHE A 158 -16.40 -4.14 -14.71
N ARG A 159 -16.50 -5.13 -15.60
CA ARG A 159 -17.68 -5.27 -16.48
C ARG A 159 -18.93 -5.48 -15.62
N ASP A 160 -20.06 -5.01 -16.12
CA ASP A 160 -21.34 -5.04 -15.41
C ASP A 160 -22.32 -6.13 -15.90
N ASP A 161 -21.78 -7.16 -16.57
CA ASP A 161 -22.49 -8.38 -16.94
C ASP A 161 -23.27 -8.98 -15.76
N GLY A 162 -24.60 -8.95 -15.82
CA GLY A 162 -25.50 -9.46 -14.77
C GLY A 162 -25.72 -8.52 -13.57
N MET A 163 -25.37 -7.24 -13.68
CA MET A 163 -25.71 -6.20 -12.70
C MET A 163 -27.09 -5.58 -13.00
N THR A 164 -27.84 -5.24 -11.96
CA THR A 164 -29.12 -4.50 -12.07
C THR A 164 -28.91 -2.99 -12.28
N GLU A 165 -29.98 -2.23 -12.51
CA GLU A 165 -29.91 -0.76 -12.54
C GLU A 165 -29.30 -0.17 -11.26
N ILE A 166 -28.67 1.00 -11.34
CA ILE A 166 -27.98 1.63 -10.21
C ILE A 166 -29.02 1.99 -9.12
N PRO A 167 -28.79 1.68 -7.83
CA PRO A 167 -29.76 1.97 -6.77
C PRO A 167 -30.06 3.48 -6.66
N ALA A 168 -31.34 3.87 -6.72
CA ALA A 168 -31.78 5.27 -6.73
C ALA A 168 -31.45 6.08 -5.45
N ARG A 169 -30.87 5.44 -4.43
CA ARG A 169 -30.31 6.09 -3.22
C ARG A 169 -28.90 6.66 -3.43
N TRP A 170 -28.23 6.26 -4.51
CA TRP A 170 -26.85 6.64 -4.84
C TRP A 170 -26.78 8.11 -5.28
N LYS A 171 -25.77 8.85 -4.77
CA LYS A 171 -25.59 10.28 -5.05
C LYS A 171 -24.21 10.65 -5.63
N GLY A 172 -23.26 9.72 -5.62
CA GLY A 172 -21.93 9.94 -6.16
C GLY A 172 -21.92 10.07 -7.69
N ILE A 173 -20.82 10.58 -8.22
CA ILE A 173 -20.65 10.92 -9.65
C ILE A 173 -19.53 10.11 -10.30
N CYS A 174 -19.53 10.06 -11.63
CA CYS A 174 -18.33 9.77 -12.41
C CYS A 174 -17.59 11.09 -12.68
N GLN A 175 -16.52 11.37 -11.95
CA GLN A 175 -15.73 12.59 -12.08
C GLN A 175 -14.75 12.45 -13.25
N GLU A 176 -15.00 13.19 -14.33
CA GLU A 176 -14.12 13.21 -15.51
C GLU A 176 -12.76 13.85 -15.18
N GLY A 177 -11.73 13.49 -15.96
CA GLY A 177 -10.37 13.98 -15.83
C GLY A 177 -9.47 13.42 -16.93
N GLU A 178 -8.16 13.43 -16.72
CA GLU A 178 -7.23 12.88 -17.70
C GLU A 178 -7.45 11.37 -17.90
N GLN A 179 -7.60 10.95 -19.17
CA GLN A 179 -7.82 9.56 -19.58
C GLN A 179 -9.03 8.88 -18.88
N PHE A 180 -9.99 9.63 -18.34
CA PHE A 180 -11.12 9.08 -17.58
C PHE A 180 -12.34 9.98 -17.78
N ASN A 181 -13.47 9.41 -18.19
CA ASN A 181 -14.66 10.18 -18.54
C ASN A 181 -15.93 9.51 -17.99
N SER A 182 -17.09 10.08 -18.28
CA SER A 182 -18.40 9.57 -17.84
C SER A 182 -18.69 8.13 -18.27
N SER A 183 -18.08 7.61 -19.35
CA SER A 183 -18.19 6.20 -19.77
C SER A 183 -17.21 5.25 -19.04
N SER A 184 -16.29 5.78 -18.24
CA SER A 184 -15.44 4.99 -17.33
C SER A 184 -16.20 4.47 -16.09
N CYS A 185 -17.47 4.86 -15.92
CA CYS A 185 -18.41 4.30 -14.96
C CYS A 185 -19.54 3.54 -15.66
N ASN A 186 -20.08 2.52 -15.01
CA ASN A 186 -21.11 1.62 -15.53
C ASN A 186 -21.99 1.10 -14.37
N LYS A 187 -22.76 0.02 -14.53
CA LYS A 187 -23.56 -0.53 -13.41
C LYS A 187 -22.71 -1.27 -12.36
N LYS A 188 -21.39 -1.39 -12.56
CA LYS A 188 -20.45 -2.02 -11.62
C LYS A 188 -19.63 -0.98 -10.86
N ILE A 189 -18.91 -0.10 -11.55
CA ILE A 189 -18.31 1.13 -11.01
C ILE A 189 -19.35 2.23 -11.13
N ILE A 190 -20.14 2.46 -10.08
CA ILE A 190 -21.28 3.39 -10.13
C ILE A 190 -20.89 4.84 -9.85
N GLY A 191 -19.65 5.07 -9.41
CA GLY A 191 -19.04 6.39 -9.32
C GLY A 191 -17.54 6.27 -9.06
N ALA A 192 -16.81 7.30 -9.46
CA ALA A 192 -15.36 7.39 -9.34
C ALA A 192 -14.98 8.85 -9.17
N ARG A 193 -14.23 9.16 -8.12
CA ARG A 193 -13.81 10.50 -7.73
C ARG A 193 -12.35 10.51 -7.35
N TYR A 194 -11.74 11.69 -7.37
CA TYR A 194 -10.33 11.85 -7.02
C TYR A 194 -10.09 13.18 -6.29
N PHE A 195 -9.16 13.13 -5.35
CA PHE A 195 -8.80 14.19 -4.42
C PHE A 195 -7.28 14.36 -4.49
N ASN A 196 -6.81 15.56 -4.80
CA ASN A 196 -5.37 15.85 -4.86
C ASN A 196 -4.93 17.27 -4.47
N GLU A 197 -5.83 18.15 -4.03
CA GLU A 197 -5.43 19.51 -3.63
C GLU A 197 -4.54 19.49 -2.37
N GLY A 198 -4.63 18.43 -1.55
CA GLY A 198 -3.71 18.11 -0.45
C GLY A 198 -2.32 17.85 -0.97
N PHE A 199 -2.19 16.84 -1.82
CA PHE A 199 -0.94 16.44 -2.43
C PHE A 199 -0.28 17.62 -3.19
N ARG A 200 -1.04 18.36 -4.00
CA ARG A 200 -0.56 19.55 -4.75
C ARG A 200 -0.14 20.73 -3.86
N ALA A 201 -0.56 20.76 -2.60
CA ALA A 201 -0.17 21.80 -1.65
C ALA A 201 1.04 21.39 -0.81
N GLU A 202 1.15 20.13 -0.39
CA GLU A 202 2.34 19.65 0.35
C GLU A 202 3.54 19.39 -0.56
N GLN A 203 3.28 18.94 -1.79
CA GLN A 203 4.28 18.54 -2.77
C GLN A 203 4.07 19.29 -4.10
N PRO A 204 4.14 20.63 -4.12
CA PRO A 204 3.86 21.43 -5.31
C PRO A 204 4.84 21.17 -6.48
N ASP A 205 6.05 20.70 -6.16
CA ASP A 205 7.10 20.36 -7.13
C ASP A 205 6.99 18.92 -7.66
N LEU A 206 6.17 18.05 -7.05
CA LEU A 206 5.93 16.70 -7.55
C LEU A 206 4.83 16.71 -8.61
N SER A 207 5.14 16.20 -9.80
CA SER A 207 4.15 15.96 -10.83
C SER A 207 3.12 14.94 -10.34
N ILE A 208 1.85 15.33 -10.35
CA ILE A 208 0.75 14.39 -10.49
C ILE A 208 0.88 13.73 -11.86
N GLY A 209 0.68 12.40 -11.89
CA GLY A 209 0.57 11.63 -13.14
C GLY A 209 -0.78 11.89 -13.82
N VAL A 210 -1.48 10.82 -14.20
CA VAL A 210 -2.82 10.95 -14.80
C VAL A 210 -3.80 11.56 -13.79
N ASN A 211 -4.16 12.82 -13.99
CA ASN A 211 -5.01 13.63 -13.12
C ASN A 211 -6.51 13.26 -13.25
N SER A 212 -6.83 12.04 -12.79
CA SER A 212 -8.19 11.52 -12.68
C SER A 212 -8.25 10.36 -11.68
N ALA A 213 -9.43 9.77 -11.51
CA ALA A 213 -9.64 8.54 -10.74
C ALA A 213 -9.02 7.28 -11.38
N ARG A 214 -8.36 7.38 -12.55
CA ARG A 214 -7.59 6.28 -13.16
C ARG A 214 -6.46 5.84 -12.24
N ASP A 215 -6.41 4.55 -11.96
CA ASP A 215 -5.26 3.91 -11.31
C ASP A 215 -4.07 3.86 -12.25
N VAL A 216 -2.88 4.13 -11.71
CA VAL A 216 -1.58 4.07 -12.42
C VAL A 216 -0.52 3.33 -11.61
N ASP A 217 -0.90 2.81 -10.44
CA ASP A 217 -0.07 2.01 -9.54
C ASP A 217 -0.51 0.53 -9.59
N GLY A 218 -1.82 0.29 -9.49
CA GLY A 218 -2.46 -1.02 -9.47
C GLY A 218 -3.14 -1.35 -8.15
N HIS A 219 -2.77 -0.70 -7.04
CA HIS A 219 -3.31 -0.91 -5.70
C HIS A 219 -4.85 -0.89 -5.64
N GLY A 220 -5.48 0.22 -6.00
CA GLY A 220 -6.94 0.38 -5.90
C GLY A 220 -7.70 -0.54 -6.85
N THR A 221 -7.14 -0.83 -8.03
CA THR A 221 -7.64 -1.86 -8.95
C THR A 221 -7.64 -3.24 -8.29
N HIS A 222 -6.55 -3.60 -7.59
CA HIS A 222 -6.39 -4.87 -6.90
C HIS A 222 -7.42 -5.00 -5.76
N VAL A 223 -7.45 -4.03 -4.85
CA VAL A 223 -8.34 -3.99 -3.67
C VAL A 223 -9.81 -3.99 -4.08
N ALA A 224 -10.20 -3.17 -5.06
CA ALA A 224 -11.57 -3.17 -5.60
C ALA A 224 -11.95 -4.53 -6.21
N SER A 225 -11.00 -5.26 -6.80
CA SER A 225 -11.23 -6.61 -7.33
C SER A 225 -11.38 -7.68 -6.25
N ILE A 226 -10.71 -7.59 -5.09
CA ILE A 226 -10.99 -8.44 -3.92
C ILE A 226 -12.38 -8.16 -3.39
N ALA A 227 -12.70 -6.88 -3.13
CA ALA A 227 -13.94 -6.51 -2.48
C ALA A 227 -15.15 -6.92 -3.34
N ALA A 228 -15.13 -6.56 -4.62
CA ALA A 228 -16.26 -6.76 -5.52
C ALA A 228 -15.87 -6.93 -6.99
N GLY A 229 -14.81 -7.67 -7.34
CA GLY A 229 -14.60 -8.10 -8.72
C GLY A 229 -15.79 -8.93 -9.24
N ASN A 230 -16.29 -8.63 -10.45
CA ASN A 230 -17.24 -9.49 -11.16
C ASN A 230 -16.53 -10.78 -11.63
N PHE A 231 -17.29 -11.74 -12.17
CA PHE A 231 -16.75 -13.02 -12.66
C PHE A 231 -15.89 -12.83 -13.92
N VAL A 232 -14.63 -13.28 -13.87
CA VAL A 232 -13.71 -13.30 -15.02
C VAL A 232 -13.06 -14.68 -15.13
N ASP A 233 -13.43 -15.42 -16.18
CA ASP A 233 -12.91 -16.76 -16.44
C ASP A 233 -11.58 -16.75 -17.22
N GLY A 234 -10.77 -17.81 -17.05
CA GLY A 234 -9.56 -18.04 -17.85
C GLY A 234 -8.36 -17.17 -17.48
N VAL A 235 -8.40 -16.46 -16.35
CA VAL A 235 -7.30 -15.60 -15.88
C VAL A 235 -6.26 -16.37 -15.07
N SER A 236 -5.04 -15.84 -15.03
CA SER A 236 -3.91 -16.36 -14.26
C SER A 236 -2.86 -15.25 -14.07
N PHE A 237 -2.03 -15.33 -13.03
CA PHE A 237 -0.80 -14.55 -12.94
C PHE A 237 0.27 -15.30 -13.74
N PHE A 238 0.48 -14.94 -15.01
CA PHE A 238 1.46 -15.61 -15.89
C PHE A 238 1.39 -17.16 -15.89
N GLY A 239 0.18 -17.73 -15.86
CA GLY A 239 -0.04 -19.18 -15.77
C GLY A 239 -0.12 -19.76 -14.35
N TYR A 240 0.36 -19.04 -13.33
CA TYR A 240 0.11 -19.35 -11.91
C TYR A 240 -1.32 -18.96 -11.51
N ALA A 241 -1.88 -19.64 -10.51
CA ALA A 241 -3.24 -19.43 -10.00
C ALA A 241 -4.35 -19.37 -11.09
N PRO A 242 -4.40 -20.31 -12.05
CA PRO A 242 -5.37 -20.26 -13.14
C PRO A 242 -6.81 -20.53 -12.66
N GLY A 243 -7.78 -19.77 -13.16
CA GLY A 243 -9.21 -20.05 -12.92
C GLY A 243 -10.16 -18.89 -13.19
N THR A 244 -11.24 -18.84 -12.41
CA THR A 244 -12.20 -17.73 -12.38
C THR A 244 -11.86 -16.77 -11.25
N ALA A 245 -11.41 -15.56 -11.57
CA ALA A 245 -11.31 -14.47 -10.60
C ALA A 245 -12.70 -13.85 -10.34
N ARG A 246 -12.89 -13.38 -9.11
CA ARG A 246 -14.08 -12.67 -8.61
C ARG A 246 -13.80 -12.21 -7.19
N GLY A 247 -14.48 -11.15 -6.77
CA GLY A 247 -14.39 -10.66 -5.39
C GLY A 247 -15.23 -11.45 -4.40
N VAL A 248 -15.15 -11.04 -3.14
CA VAL A 248 -15.95 -11.57 -2.02
C VAL A 248 -17.44 -11.23 -2.19
N ALA A 249 -17.77 -10.07 -2.78
CA ALA A 249 -19.13 -9.67 -3.13
C ALA A 249 -19.30 -9.36 -4.64
N PRO A 250 -19.38 -10.38 -5.54
CA PRO A 250 -19.38 -10.16 -6.99
C PRO A 250 -20.52 -9.28 -7.53
N ARG A 251 -21.63 -9.14 -6.80
CA ARG A 251 -22.80 -8.31 -7.18
C ARG A 251 -22.93 -7.00 -6.41
N ALA A 252 -21.99 -6.69 -5.51
CA ALA A 252 -21.87 -5.35 -4.95
C ALA A 252 -21.42 -4.32 -5.99
N ARG A 253 -21.75 -3.06 -5.75
CA ARG A 253 -21.33 -1.89 -6.53
C ARG A 253 -20.02 -1.36 -5.97
N LEU A 254 -19.18 -0.81 -6.84
CA LEU A 254 -17.95 -0.10 -6.47
C LEU A 254 -18.16 1.41 -6.60
N ALA A 255 -17.75 2.14 -5.57
CA ALA A 255 -17.59 3.57 -5.57
C ALA A 255 -16.13 3.90 -5.22
N VAL A 256 -15.41 4.56 -6.12
CA VAL A 256 -13.95 4.70 -6.01
C VAL A 256 -13.56 6.12 -5.64
N TYR A 257 -12.69 6.27 -4.65
CA TYR A 257 -12.22 7.55 -4.14
C TYR A 257 -10.69 7.52 -4.15
N LYS A 258 -10.11 8.05 -5.23
CA LYS A 258 -8.65 8.17 -5.35
C LYS A 258 -8.13 9.27 -4.45
N VAL A 259 -7.34 8.87 -3.46
CA VAL A 259 -6.70 9.76 -2.48
C VAL A 259 -5.17 9.58 -2.44
N LEU A 260 -4.67 8.64 -3.25
CA LEU A 260 -3.24 8.34 -3.40
C LEU A 260 -2.76 8.61 -4.83
N TRP A 261 -1.50 9.03 -4.90
CA TRP A 261 -0.76 9.48 -6.07
C TRP A 261 0.68 8.97 -5.96
N ASN A 262 1.69 9.78 -6.32
CA ASN A 262 3.11 9.51 -6.04
C ASN A 262 3.44 9.74 -4.55
N GLY A 263 2.61 9.18 -3.66
CA GLY A 263 2.45 9.58 -2.26
C GLY A 263 0.97 9.72 -1.90
N GLY A 264 0.67 9.57 -0.62
CA GLY A 264 -0.64 9.88 -0.05
C GLY A 264 -0.57 11.16 0.78
N VAL A 265 -1.72 11.76 1.03
CA VAL A 265 -1.90 12.65 2.17
C VAL A 265 -3.23 12.36 2.87
N ASN A 266 -3.16 12.27 4.19
CA ASN A 266 -4.23 12.31 5.18
C ASN A 266 -5.34 13.28 4.79
N SER A 267 -5.00 14.44 4.23
CA SER A 267 -5.96 15.48 3.85
C SER A 267 -6.82 15.08 2.64
N ASP A 268 -6.24 14.45 1.60
CA ASP A 268 -7.00 13.85 0.51
C ASP A 268 -7.76 12.59 0.99
N ILE A 269 -7.16 11.77 1.87
CA ILE A 269 -7.79 10.58 2.49
C ILE A 269 -9.10 10.97 3.20
N LEU A 270 -9.06 12.05 4.00
CA LEU A 270 -10.23 12.58 4.70
C LEU A 270 -11.32 13.05 3.75
N ALA A 271 -10.96 13.79 2.69
CA ALA A 271 -11.92 14.26 1.70
C ALA A 271 -12.59 13.08 0.96
N GLY A 272 -11.84 12.01 0.68
CA GLY A 272 -12.38 10.77 0.10
C GLY A 272 -13.40 10.08 1.02
N ILE A 273 -13.11 9.94 2.31
CA ILE A 273 -14.03 9.31 3.28
C ILE A 273 -15.26 10.20 3.51
N ASP A 274 -15.07 11.51 3.68
CA ASP A 274 -16.13 12.52 3.84
C ASP A 274 -17.13 12.46 2.67
N GLN A 275 -16.63 12.37 1.44
CA GLN A 275 -17.43 12.25 0.24
C GLN A 275 -18.09 10.87 0.11
N ALA A 276 -17.40 9.77 0.41
CA ALA A 276 -18.00 8.42 0.37
C ALA A 276 -19.21 8.30 1.32
N VAL A 277 -19.08 8.85 2.52
CA VAL A 277 -20.16 8.97 3.51
C VAL A 277 -21.31 9.85 3.00
N ALA A 278 -21.03 10.93 2.25
CA ALA A 278 -22.06 11.80 1.66
C ALA A 278 -22.79 11.17 0.46
N ASP A 279 -22.07 10.41 -0.38
CA ASP A 279 -22.56 9.77 -1.60
C ASP A 279 -23.50 8.59 -1.31
N GLY A 280 -23.37 7.97 -0.12
CA GLY A 280 -24.27 6.95 0.40
C GLY A 280 -23.78 5.50 0.24
N VAL A 281 -22.47 5.26 0.42
CA VAL A 281 -21.89 3.90 0.51
C VAL A 281 -22.36 3.17 1.79
N ASP A 282 -22.35 1.83 1.79
CA ASP A 282 -22.71 1.01 2.96
C ASP A 282 -21.49 0.58 3.79
N VAL A 283 -20.37 0.32 3.09
CA VAL A 283 -19.11 -0.16 3.67
C VAL A 283 -17.97 0.59 3.00
N ILE A 284 -16.96 0.97 3.77
CA ILE A 284 -15.73 1.61 3.27
C ILE A 284 -14.56 0.65 3.50
N SER A 285 -13.82 0.37 2.43
CA SER A 285 -12.57 -0.40 2.45
C SER A 285 -11.39 0.55 2.29
N ILE A 286 -10.46 0.51 3.24
CA ILE A 286 -9.30 1.40 3.28
C ILE A 286 -8.05 0.57 3.65
N SER A 287 -7.30 0.12 2.64
CA SER A 287 -6.10 -0.68 2.83
C SER A 287 -4.86 0.16 3.21
N LEU A 288 -5.07 1.25 3.95
CA LEU A 288 -4.11 2.32 4.21
C LEU A 288 -3.77 2.43 5.71
N GLY A 289 -2.50 2.67 6.07
CA GLY A 289 -2.02 2.68 7.47
C GLY A 289 -1.20 3.92 7.88
N ILE A 290 -1.85 4.84 8.59
CA ILE A 290 -1.30 6.14 9.05
C ILE A 290 -0.25 5.99 10.18
N ARG A 291 0.57 7.03 10.42
CA ARG A 291 1.59 7.06 11.49
C ARG A 291 1.11 7.47 12.87
N THR A 292 0.10 8.34 12.97
CA THR A 292 -0.35 8.93 14.23
C THR A 292 -1.12 7.92 15.09
N ASP A 293 -0.61 7.63 16.28
CA ASP A 293 -1.23 6.68 17.20
C ASP A 293 -2.44 7.28 17.94
N LEU A 294 -2.45 8.59 18.24
CA LEU A 294 -3.51 9.27 19.00
C LEU A 294 -4.84 9.35 18.23
N LEU A 295 -5.94 8.85 18.82
CA LEU A 295 -7.26 8.75 18.17
C LEU A 295 -7.84 10.09 17.69
N TYR A 296 -7.54 11.21 18.36
CA TYR A 296 -7.99 12.57 18.01
C TYR A 296 -6.99 13.34 17.11
N GLU A 297 -5.90 12.68 16.70
CA GLU A 297 -4.96 13.16 15.68
C GLU A 297 -4.78 12.15 14.52
N ASN A 298 -5.61 11.11 14.49
CA ASN A 298 -5.59 10.08 13.45
C ASN A 298 -6.78 10.30 12.48
N PRO A 299 -6.53 10.62 11.20
CA PRO A 299 -7.57 10.82 10.18
C PRO A 299 -8.54 9.65 10.00
N LEU A 300 -8.03 8.41 9.94
CA LEU A 300 -8.87 7.22 9.77
C LEU A 300 -9.75 7.02 11.00
N SER A 301 -9.20 7.23 12.20
CA SER A 301 -9.95 7.23 13.46
C SER A 301 -11.13 8.20 13.38
N ILE A 302 -10.84 9.46 13.09
CA ILE A 302 -11.81 10.55 13.13
C ILE A 302 -12.89 10.40 12.06
N ALA A 303 -12.51 10.11 10.81
CA ALA A 303 -13.48 9.96 9.73
C ALA A 303 -14.28 8.65 9.80
N SER A 304 -13.70 7.55 10.31
CA SER A 304 -14.47 6.32 10.56
C SER A 304 -15.45 6.44 11.73
N PHE A 305 -15.25 7.40 12.64
CA PHE A 305 -16.24 7.71 13.67
C PHE A 305 -17.50 8.30 13.04
N GLY A 306 -17.37 9.37 12.23
CA GLY A 306 -18.49 10.00 11.53
C GLY A 306 -19.15 9.08 10.48
N ALA A 307 -18.40 8.14 9.88
CA ALA A 307 -18.98 7.07 9.06
C ALA A 307 -19.87 6.14 9.91
N ARG A 308 -19.38 5.68 11.06
CA ARG A 308 -20.13 4.79 11.97
C ARG A 308 -21.36 5.46 12.57
N GLU A 309 -21.33 6.75 12.87
CA GLU A 309 -22.52 7.51 13.31
C GLU A 309 -23.65 7.50 12.26
N LYS A 310 -23.30 7.34 10.98
CA LYS A 310 -24.24 7.18 9.86
C LYS A 310 -24.52 5.72 9.50
N GLY A 311 -24.08 4.77 10.32
CA GLY A 311 -24.29 3.32 10.14
C GLY A 311 -23.33 2.65 9.15
N ILE A 312 -22.32 3.36 8.65
CA ILE A 312 -21.38 2.87 7.63
C ILE A 312 -20.21 2.16 8.31
N LEU A 313 -19.95 0.91 7.91
CA LEU A 313 -18.83 0.13 8.45
C LEU A 313 -17.52 0.50 7.74
N VAL A 314 -16.43 0.66 8.49
CA VAL A 314 -15.09 0.90 7.93
C VAL A 314 -14.16 -0.28 8.22
N SER A 315 -13.60 -0.86 7.16
CA SER A 315 -12.58 -1.91 7.19
C SER A 315 -11.22 -1.30 6.90
N LEU A 316 -10.25 -1.54 7.78
CA LEU A 316 -8.88 -1.03 7.73
C LEU A 316 -7.88 -2.20 7.71
N SER A 317 -6.78 -2.06 7.00
CA SER A 317 -5.66 -3.00 7.13
C SER A 317 -4.90 -2.76 8.45
N ALA A 318 -4.44 -3.84 9.09
CA ALA A 318 -3.54 -3.80 10.23
C ALA A 318 -2.14 -3.27 9.83
N GLY A 319 -1.78 -3.47 8.56
CA GLY A 319 -0.52 -3.05 7.93
C GLY A 319 0.62 -4.07 8.11
N ASN A 320 1.66 -3.91 7.29
CA ASN A 320 2.71 -4.91 7.10
C ASN A 320 4.00 -4.46 7.83
N ARG A 321 4.02 -4.54 9.17
CA ARG A 321 5.11 -4.06 10.06
C ARG A 321 5.43 -4.97 11.26
N GLY A 322 4.86 -6.18 11.32
CA GLY A 322 5.25 -7.27 12.22
C GLY A 322 6.62 -7.88 11.88
N PRO A 323 7.01 -9.01 12.48
CA PRO A 323 6.26 -9.82 13.46
C PRO A 323 6.29 -9.26 14.89
N SER A 324 7.02 -8.18 15.14
CA SER A 324 7.14 -7.57 16.47
C SER A 324 5.79 -7.13 17.06
N LEU A 325 5.65 -7.23 18.38
CA LEU A 325 4.48 -6.75 19.13
C LEU A 325 4.27 -5.24 18.97
N ARG A 326 3.03 -4.80 19.15
CA ARG A 326 2.61 -3.38 19.14
C ARG A 326 3.04 -2.65 17.85
N THR A 327 2.77 -3.28 16.71
CA THR A 327 3.10 -2.76 15.36
C THR A 327 1.87 -2.22 14.63
N ILE A 328 0.65 -2.59 15.06
CA ILE A 328 -0.61 -1.98 14.58
C ILE A 328 -0.67 -0.51 15.01
N ARG A 329 -0.74 0.39 14.02
CA ARG A 329 -0.93 1.84 14.24
C ARG A 329 -2.40 2.26 14.23
N SER A 330 -3.21 1.67 13.35
CA SER A 330 -4.66 1.89 13.26
C SER A 330 -5.41 1.16 14.38
N GLY A 331 -5.10 1.44 15.66
CA GLY A 331 -5.70 0.79 16.84
C GLY A 331 -7.14 1.24 17.15
N ILE A 332 -7.97 1.44 16.12
CA ILE A 332 -9.19 2.24 16.16
C ILE A 332 -10.37 1.41 16.70
N PRO A 333 -10.97 1.74 17.86
CA PRO A 333 -12.00 0.92 18.49
C PRO A 333 -13.24 0.63 17.63
N TRP A 334 -13.60 1.57 16.76
CA TRP A 334 -14.86 1.56 16.01
C TRP A 334 -14.73 1.17 14.53
N ALA A 335 -13.52 0.83 14.08
CA ALA A 335 -13.26 0.25 12.76
C ALA A 335 -12.89 -1.23 12.90
N VAL A 336 -13.12 -2.01 11.84
CA VAL A 336 -12.67 -3.41 11.76
C VAL A 336 -11.25 -3.40 11.20
N VAL A 337 -10.29 -3.85 12.00
CA VAL A 337 -8.85 -3.89 11.67
C VAL A 337 -8.50 -5.32 11.29
N VAL A 338 -8.32 -5.55 10.00
CA VAL A 338 -8.09 -6.86 9.38
C VAL A 338 -6.59 -7.14 9.32
N THR A 339 -6.18 -8.37 9.65
CA THR A 339 -4.76 -8.79 9.55
C THR A 339 -4.56 -9.89 8.51
N SER A 340 -3.40 -9.86 7.86
CA SER A 340 -3.05 -10.73 6.74
C SER A 340 -2.90 -12.20 7.16
N GLY A 341 -3.69 -13.08 6.56
CA GLY A 341 -3.58 -14.53 6.66
C GLY A 341 -3.11 -15.19 5.36
N THR A 342 -2.45 -16.33 5.49
CA THR A 342 -2.14 -17.23 4.37
C THR A 342 -3.38 -18.01 3.92
N ILE A 343 -3.35 -18.45 2.66
CA ILE A 343 -4.30 -19.43 2.10
C ILE A 343 -3.61 -20.74 1.74
N ASP A 344 -4.40 -21.74 1.40
CA ASP A 344 -4.00 -23.09 0.97
C ASP A 344 -3.36 -23.13 -0.44
N ARG A 345 -2.68 -22.07 -0.88
CA ARG A 345 -2.10 -21.94 -2.22
C ARG A 345 -0.58 -21.84 -2.17
N TRP A 346 0.08 -22.61 -3.05
CA TRP A 346 1.53 -22.56 -3.23
C TRP A 346 1.87 -22.37 -4.71
N LEU A 347 2.62 -21.31 -5.02
CA LEU A 347 3.17 -21.05 -6.36
C LEU A 347 4.50 -21.78 -6.49
N ALA A 348 4.48 -22.87 -7.27
CA ALA A 348 5.44 -23.94 -7.14
C ALA A 348 6.46 -23.97 -8.29
N GLY A 349 7.68 -24.39 -7.96
CA GLY A 349 8.67 -24.84 -8.93
C GLY A 349 9.18 -26.21 -8.54
N THR A 350 8.84 -27.24 -9.32
CA THR A 350 9.33 -28.60 -9.05
C THR A 350 10.78 -28.75 -9.50
N LEU A 351 11.69 -28.89 -8.53
CA LEU A 351 13.08 -29.26 -8.74
C LEU A 351 13.20 -30.79 -8.81
N THR A 352 13.69 -31.32 -9.93
CA THR A 352 14.01 -32.74 -10.09
C THR A 352 15.51 -32.91 -10.30
N LEU A 353 16.17 -33.62 -9.38
CA LEU A 353 17.59 -33.97 -9.46
C LEU A 353 17.80 -35.24 -10.31
N GLY A 354 18.96 -35.36 -10.94
CA GLY A 354 19.31 -36.51 -11.79
C GLY A 354 19.48 -37.85 -11.05
N ASN A 355 19.39 -37.87 -9.72
CA ASN A 355 19.26 -39.09 -8.91
C ASN A 355 17.79 -39.51 -8.67
N GLY A 356 16.81 -38.80 -9.23
CA GLY A 356 15.38 -39.05 -9.07
C GLY A 356 14.74 -38.38 -7.85
N LYS A 357 15.49 -37.64 -7.02
CA LYS A 357 14.90 -36.85 -5.93
C LYS A 357 14.11 -35.68 -6.52
N VAL A 358 12.87 -35.52 -6.04
CA VAL A 358 11.98 -34.40 -6.36
C VAL A 358 11.79 -33.53 -5.12
N ILE A 359 11.80 -32.21 -5.31
CA ILE A 359 11.63 -31.17 -4.28
C ILE A 359 10.60 -30.15 -4.81
N THR A 360 9.64 -29.74 -3.97
CA THR A 360 8.57 -28.80 -4.33
C THR A 360 8.89 -27.41 -3.77
N GLY A 361 9.82 -26.72 -4.43
CA GLY A 361 10.19 -25.36 -4.03
C GLY A 361 9.15 -24.31 -4.46
N TRP A 362 9.46 -23.06 -4.15
CA TRP A 362 8.64 -21.89 -4.50
C TRP A 362 9.24 -21.11 -5.66
N THR A 363 8.39 -20.58 -6.56
CA THR A 363 8.80 -19.61 -7.59
C THR A 363 7.60 -18.85 -8.14
N THR A 364 7.84 -17.60 -8.56
CA THR A 364 6.89 -16.76 -9.31
C THR A 364 7.41 -16.44 -10.72
N PHE A 365 8.45 -17.11 -11.20
CA PHE A 365 9.09 -16.84 -12.50
C PHE A 365 8.07 -16.91 -13.66
N PRO A 366 7.85 -15.82 -14.44
CA PRO A 366 6.62 -15.61 -15.23
C PRO A 366 6.55 -16.39 -16.57
N ALA A 367 7.41 -17.37 -16.81
CA ALA A 367 7.43 -18.13 -18.06
C ALA A 367 7.75 -19.62 -17.87
N ARG A 368 7.45 -20.44 -18.88
CA ARG A 368 7.90 -21.86 -18.94
C ARG A 368 9.34 -21.93 -19.46
N ALA A 369 10.31 -21.52 -18.63
CA ALA A 369 11.72 -21.62 -19.00
C ALA A 369 12.13 -23.10 -19.20
N SER A 370 12.86 -23.37 -20.29
CA SER A 370 13.36 -24.72 -20.61
C SER A 370 14.60 -25.09 -19.77
N VAL A 371 14.42 -25.25 -18.46
CA VAL A 371 15.45 -25.74 -17.54
C VAL A 371 15.36 -27.27 -17.46
N ARG A 372 16.10 -27.96 -18.34
CA ARG A 372 15.96 -29.40 -18.58
C ARG A 372 17.31 -30.12 -18.52
N ASN A 373 17.50 -30.99 -17.53
CA ASN A 373 18.67 -31.85 -17.37
C ASN A 373 20.02 -31.10 -17.54
N LEU A 374 20.11 -29.90 -16.96
CA LEU A 374 21.30 -29.05 -17.04
C LEU A 374 22.30 -29.45 -15.94
N PRO A 375 23.63 -29.24 -16.13
CA PRO A 375 24.62 -29.44 -15.07
C PRO A 375 24.28 -28.63 -13.82
N LEU A 376 24.34 -29.26 -12.65
CA LEU A 376 24.06 -28.65 -11.36
C LEU A 376 25.39 -28.33 -10.66
N VAL A 377 25.61 -27.07 -10.32
CA VAL A 377 26.87 -26.56 -9.77
C VAL A 377 26.68 -26.14 -8.32
N TYR A 378 27.51 -26.67 -7.43
CA TYR A 378 27.76 -26.10 -6.10
C TYR A 378 29.25 -25.86 -5.95
N ASN A 379 29.62 -24.67 -5.52
CA ASN A 379 30.99 -24.25 -5.24
C ASN A 379 30.92 -23.19 -4.15
N GLU A 380 31.63 -23.39 -3.04
CA GLU A 380 31.49 -22.54 -1.85
C GLU A 380 31.81 -21.07 -2.12
N THR A 381 32.80 -20.77 -2.98
CA THR A 381 33.17 -19.42 -3.40
C THR A 381 32.13 -18.74 -4.30
N LEU A 382 31.30 -19.52 -5.01
CA LEU A 382 30.23 -18.99 -5.87
C LEU A 382 28.86 -19.00 -5.19
N SER A 383 28.71 -19.79 -4.13
CA SER A 383 27.44 -20.09 -3.45
C SER A 383 26.82 -18.86 -2.77
N GLU A 384 27.55 -17.78 -2.50
CA GLU A 384 26.94 -16.55 -1.99
C GLU A 384 26.09 -15.81 -3.05
N CYS A 385 26.32 -16.06 -4.35
CA CYS A 385 25.62 -15.46 -5.49
C CYS A 385 25.49 -13.92 -5.45
N ASN A 386 26.44 -13.24 -4.78
CA ASN A 386 26.47 -11.81 -4.51
C ASN A 386 27.41 -11.01 -5.44
N SER A 387 28.02 -11.66 -6.42
CA SER A 387 28.88 -11.00 -7.43
C SER A 387 28.67 -11.63 -8.80
N ALA A 388 28.29 -10.81 -9.78
CA ALA A 388 28.19 -11.21 -11.18
C ALA A 388 29.57 -11.58 -11.78
N GLU A 389 30.64 -10.93 -11.31
CA GLU A 389 32.02 -11.23 -11.72
C GLU A 389 32.42 -12.65 -11.31
N LEU A 390 32.18 -13.04 -10.04
CA LEU A 390 32.43 -14.40 -9.58
C LEU A 390 31.55 -15.41 -10.32
N LEU A 391 30.26 -15.13 -10.46
CA LEU A 391 29.31 -15.99 -11.18
C LEU A 391 29.59 -16.10 -12.70
N SER A 392 30.40 -15.21 -13.29
CA SER A 392 30.89 -15.38 -14.67
C SER A 392 31.84 -16.58 -14.81
N GLY A 393 32.51 -16.99 -13.73
CA GLY A 393 33.30 -18.22 -13.67
C GLY A 393 32.48 -19.50 -13.57
N ALA A 394 31.15 -19.42 -13.43
CA ALA A 394 30.27 -20.59 -13.49
C ALA A 394 30.11 -21.08 -14.94
N PRO A 395 30.04 -22.42 -15.18
CA PRO A 395 29.84 -22.95 -16.53
C PRO A 395 28.56 -22.45 -17.20
N GLU A 396 28.66 -22.13 -18.49
CA GLU A 396 27.47 -21.90 -19.32
C GLU A 396 26.50 -23.08 -19.29
N GLN A 397 25.22 -22.80 -19.55
CA GLN A 397 24.14 -23.81 -19.59
C GLN A 397 23.94 -24.59 -18.28
N SER A 398 24.42 -24.08 -17.14
CA SER A 398 24.31 -24.72 -15.82
C SER A 398 23.20 -24.15 -14.93
N ILE A 399 22.96 -24.82 -13.80
CA ILE A 399 22.12 -24.37 -12.68
C ILE A 399 23.06 -24.17 -11.47
N ILE A 400 23.10 -22.98 -10.89
CA ILE A 400 23.88 -22.70 -9.68
C ILE A 400 23.05 -22.94 -8.42
N VAL A 401 23.67 -23.52 -7.39
CA VAL A 401 23.12 -23.55 -6.02
C VAL A 401 23.65 -22.32 -5.26
N CYS A 402 22.75 -21.42 -4.90
CA CYS A 402 23.03 -20.25 -4.07
C CYS A 402 22.59 -20.54 -2.63
N ASN A 403 23.49 -20.40 -1.66
CA ASN A 403 23.18 -20.50 -0.25
C ASN A 403 23.16 -19.12 0.42
N LEU A 404 21.96 -18.57 0.57
CA LEU A 404 21.75 -17.23 1.08
C LEU A 404 21.79 -17.16 2.62
N THR A 405 21.91 -18.31 3.30
CA THR A 405 22.02 -18.35 4.78
C THR A 405 23.45 -18.16 5.31
N ILE A 406 24.44 -17.93 4.43
CA ILE A 406 25.87 -17.84 4.78
C ILE A 406 26.41 -16.41 4.68
N GLY A 407 25.81 -15.57 3.82
CA GLY A 407 26.24 -14.19 3.57
C GLY A 407 25.14 -13.15 3.81
N ASN A 408 25.39 -11.92 3.38
CA ASN A 408 24.46 -10.78 3.55
C ASN A 408 23.48 -10.60 2.38
N ALA A 409 23.40 -11.55 1.44
CA ALA A 409 22.59 -11.42 0.22
C ALA A 409 21.23 -12.10 0.40
N ASP A 410 20.15 -11.35 0.20
CA ASP A 410 18.78 -11.87 0.17
C ASP A 410 18.38 -12.36 -1.24
N VAL A 411 17.18 -12.93 -1.37
CA VAL A 411 16.63 -13.37 -2.66
C VAL A 411 16.51 -12.21 -3.65
N SER A 412 16.15 -11.00 -3.20
CA SER A 412 16.03 -9.82 -4.05
C SER A 412 17.38 -9.42 -4.64
N SER A 413 18.44 -9.41 -3.82
CA SER A 413 19.81 -9.13 -4.24
C SER A 413 20.31 -10.17 -5.25
N ALA A 414 20.13 -11.46 -4.95
CA ALA A 414 20.49 -12.54 -5.86
C ALA A 414 19.73 -12.44 -7.21
N MET A 415 18.44 -12.11 -7.19
CA MET A 415 17.62 -11.94 -8.40
C MET A 415 18.02 -10.74 -9.28
N ASN A 416 18.69 -9.72 -8.72
CA ASN A 416 19.27 -8.62 -9.50
C ASN A 416 20.62 -8.98 -10.14
N ILE A 417 21.34 -9.95 -9.56
CA ILE A 417 22.72 -10.32 -9.94
C ILE A 417 22.73 -11.49 -10.93
N LEU A 418 21.89 -12.51 -10.71
CA LEU A 418 21.82 -13.71 -11.56
C LEU A 418 21.56 -13.43 -13.06
N PRO A 419 20.71 -12.46 -13.48
CA PRO A 419 20.55 -12.07 -14.89
C PRO A 419 21.83 -11.58 -15.58
N GLN A 420 22.88 -11.24 -14.82
CA GLN A 420 24.16 -10.73 -15.30
C GLN A 420 25.26 -11.81 -15.32
N SER A 421 24.89 -13.08 -15.12
CA SER A 421 25.82 -14.23 -15.03
C SER A 421 25.65 -15.24 -16.17
N ASN A 422 26.60 -16.18 -16.28
CA ASN A 422 26.64 -17.19 -17.34
C ASN A 422 25.70 -18.41 -17.10
N VAL A 423 25.04 -18.48 -15.94
CA VAL A 423 24.15 -19.61 -15.58
C VAL A 423 22.78 -19.47 -16.23
N ARG A 424 22.00 -20.56 -16.28
CA ARG A 424 20.66 -20.57 -16.90
C ARG A 424 19.50 -20.62 -15.92
N ALA A 425 19.75 -21.08 -14.70
CA ALA A 425 18.83 -20.98 -13.58
C ALA A 425 19.59 -21.01 -12.24
N ALA A 426 18.89 -20.68 -11.15
CA ALA A 426 19.40 -20.83 -9.79
C ALA A 426 18.47 -21.64 -8.89
N ILE A 427 19.07 -22.37 -7.95
CA ILE A 427 18.39 -22.92 -6.77
C ILE A 427 18.82 -22.03 -5.60
N LEU A 428 17.88 -21.28 -5.04
CA LEU A 428 18.12 -20.39 -3.92
C LEU A 428 17.76 -21.11 -2.63
N ILE A 429 18.71 -21.23 -1.71
CA ILE A 429 18.49 -21.77 -0.37
C ILE A 429 18.25 -20.60 0.56
N ALA A 430 17.04 -20.50 1.11
CA ALA A 430 16.65 -19.42 2.02
C ALA A 430 15.62 -19.93 3.04
N GLU A 431 15.64 -19.34 4.25
CA GLU A 431 14.78 -19.74 5.37
C GLU A 431 13.78 -18.61 5.72
N GLU A 432 13.24 -17.95 4.69
CA GLU A 432 12.57 -16.65 4.83
C GLU A 432 11.12 -16.64 4.33
N PRO A 433 10.13 -16.47 5.23
CA PRO A 433 8.73 -16.26 4.84
C PRO A 433 8.39 -15.03 3.98
N PRO A 434 9.10 -13.87 4.04
CA PRO A 434 8.81 -12.72 3.19
C PRO A 434 8.88 -13.01 1.69
N ILE A 435 9.77 -13.93 1.28
CA ILE A 435 9.97 -14.37 -0.10
C ILE A 435 8.64 -14.77 -0.74
N PHE A 436 7.77 -15.45 0.01
CA PHE A 436 6.48 -15.96 -0.48
C PHE A 436 5.47 -14.87 -0.88
N ARG A 437 5.77 -13.57 -0.71
CA ARG A 437 4.96 -12.47 -1.24
C ARG A 437 5.58 -11.72 -2.41
N SER A 438 6.84 -12.01 -2.76
CA SER A 438 7.47 -11.39 -3.92
C SER A 438 6.91 -11.96 -5.23
N ASN A 439 6.31 -11.10 -6.02
CA ASN A 439 5.99 -11.39 -7.42
C ASN A 439 7.16 -11.03 -8.37
N LEU A 440 8.28 -10.53 -7.83
CA LEU A 440 9.47 -10.17 -8.58
C LEU A 440 10.46 -11.35 -8.62
N PHE A 441 10.37 -12.14 -9.67
CA PHE A 441 11.23 -13.30 -9.91
C PHE A 441 11.71 -13.28 -11.38
N PRO A 442 12.63 -12.34 -11.74
CA PRO A 442 12.99 -12.06 -13.13
C PRO A 442 13.87 -13.13 -13.79
N PHE A 443 14.55 -13.97 -13.00
CA PHE A 443 15.48 -14.99 -13.48
C PHE A 443 14.92 -16.40 -13.26
N PRO A 444 15.14 -17.38 -14.15
CA PRO A 444 14.68 -18.75 -13.92
C PRO A 444 15.27 -19.32 -12.64
N GLY A 445 14.45 -19.84 -11.74
CA GLY A 445 14.94 -20.43 -10.50
C GLY A 445 13.85 -20.82 -9.52
N VAL A 446 14.29 -21.44 -8.42
CA VAL A 446 13.42 -22.01 -7.39
C VAL A 446 14.02 -21.76 -6.01
N VAL A 447 13.19 -21.39 -5.05
CA VAL A 447 13.56 -21.26 -3.63
C VAL A 447 13.24 -22.57 -2.91
N ILE A 448 14.19 -23.06 -2.11
CA ILE A 448 14.06 -24.27 -1.29
C ILE A 448 14.54 -23.99 0.15
N THR A 449 14.07 -24.77 1.12
CA THR A 449 14.49 -24.64 2.52
C THR A 449 15.92 -25.14 2.74
N PRO A 450 16.64 -24.68 3.79
CA PRO A 450 17.94 -25.25 4.18
C PRO A 450 17.89 -26.73 4.58
N THR A 451 16.71 -27.25 4.94
CA THR A 451 16.52 -28.67 5.22
C THR A 451 16.57 -29.51 3.94
N GLU A 452 15.86 -29.09 2.89
CA GLU A 452 15.88 -29.74 1.57
C GLU A 452 17.25 -29.57 0.88
N ALA A 453 17.86 -28.39 1.05
CA ALA A 453 19.15 -28.05 0.48
C ALA A 453 20.29 -29.01 0.86
N ARG A 454 20.22 -29.65 2.04
CA ARG A 454 21.20 -30.66 2.48
C ARG A 454 21.31 -31.82 1.49
N GLU A 455 20.21 -32.25 0.88
CA GLU A 455 20.25 -33.29 -0.16
C GLU A 455 20.78 -32.75 -1.48
N VAL A 456 20.38 -31.53 -1.88
CA VAL A 456 20.83 -30.87 -3.12
C VAL A 456 22.33 -30.66 -3.13
N ILE A 457 22.90 -30.11 -2.05
CA ILE A 457 24.35 -29.88 -1.91
C ILE A 457 25.09 -31.22 -1.87
N ASN A 458 24.63 -32.22 -1.10
CA ASN A 458 25.30 -33.53 -1.09
C ASN A 458 25.25 -34.24 -2.45
N TYR A 459 24.19 -34.06 -3.24
CA TYR A 459 24.13 -34.59 -4.61
C TYR A 459 25.08 -33.83 -5.56
N ALA A 460 25.10 -32.49 -5.49
CA ALA A 460 25.97 -31.65 -6.30
C ALA A 460 27.47 -31.92 -6.04
N SER A 461 27.88 -32.04 -4.77
CA SER A 461 29.29 -32.21 -4.39
C SER A 461 29.82 -33.65 -4.46
N ARG A 462 28.96 -34.67 -4.64
CA ARG A 462 29.37 -36.09 -4.64
C ARG A 462 29.08 -36.84 -5.94
N SER A 463 28.24 -36.32 -6.82
CA SER A 463 28.04 -36.91 -8.15
C SER A 463 29.19 -36.56 -9.09
N SER A 464 29.57 -37.47 -9.98
CA SER A 464 30.54 -37.20 -11.06
C SER A 464 29.94 -36.39 -12.22
N SER A 465 28.61 -36.36 -12.33
CA SER A 465 27.86 -35.49 -13.25
C SER A 465 26.52 -35.14 -12.61
N PRO A 466 26.48 -34.20 -11.64
CA PRO A 466 25.24 -33.72 -11.05
C PRO A 466 24.43 -32.94 -12.10
N ARG A 467 23.13 -33.22 -12.21
CA ARG A 467 22.23 -32.56 -13.17
C ARG A 467 20.87 -32.32 -12.54
N ALA A 468 20.15 -31.29 -13.00
CA ALA A 468 18.81 -30.98 -12.52
C ALA A 468 17.89 -30.42 -13.61
N THR A 469 16.59 -30.48 -13.31
CA THR A 469 15.47 -29.96 -14.10
C THR A 469 14.61 -29.10 -13.16
N ILE A 470 14.09 -27.98 -13.66
CA ILE A 470 13.13 -27.14 -12.91
C ILE A 470 11.89 -26.96 -13.78
N ASP A 471 10.72 -27.21 -13.20
CA ASP A 471 9.41 -26.86 -13.75
C ASP A 471 8.87 -25.57 -13.14
N PHE A 472 8.00 -24.87 -13.89
CA PHE A 472 7.49 -23.53 -13.59
C PHE A 472 5.99 -23.45 -13.91
N GLN A 473 5.32 -22.37 -13.48
CA GLN A 473 3.88 -22.15 -13.67
C GLN A 473 3.01 -23.27 -13.07
N GLN A 474 3.46 -23.85 -11.96
CA GLN A 474 2.70 -24.83 -11.19
C GLN A 474 1.97 -24.12 -10.05
N THR A 475 0.76 -24.57 -9.72
CA THR A 475 0.02 -24.08 -8.55
C THR A 475 -0.57 -25.27 -7.83
N ILE A 476 -0.17 -25.42 -6.56
CA ILE A 476 -0.58 -26.51 -5.69
C ILE A 476 -1.61 -25.94 -4.70
N LEU A 477 -2.62 -26.74 -4.38
CA LEU A 477 -3.63 -26.42 -3.36
C LEU A 477 -3.59 -27.47 -2.24
N GLY A 478 -3.59 -27.01 -1.00
CA GLY A 478 -3.56 -27.86 0.20
C GLY A 478 -2.84 -27.21 1.38
N THR A 479 -2.69 -27.97 2.47
CA THR A 479 -2.00 -27.54 3.71
C THR A 479 -0.47 -27.72 3.68
N GLU A 480 0.07 -28.15 2.54
CA GLU A 480 1.48 -28.47 2.32
C GLU A 480 1.96 -27.78 1.03
N PRO A 481 3.19 -27.24 0.98
CA PRO A 481 4.24 -27.28 2.01
C PRO A 481 4.15 -26.14 3.05
N ARG A 482 3.03 -25.39 3.08
CA ARG A 482 2.79 -24.30 4.05
C ARG A 482 1.42 -24.44 4.71
N ALA A 483 1.38 -24.41 6.04
CA ALA A 483 0.14 -24.41 6.81
C ALA A 483 -0.75 -23.20 6.47
N ALA A 484 -2.06 -23.46 6.38
CA ALA A 484 -3.09 -22.46 6.12
C ALA A 484 -4.38 -22.76 6.90
N PRO A 485 -5.06 -21.73 7.47
CA PRO A 485 -4.59 -20.35 7.58
C PRO A 485 -3.50 -20.21 8.66
N ALA A 486 -2.45 -19.47 8.33
CA ALA A 486 -1.45 -19.00 9.27
C ALA A 486 -1.41 -17.47 9.25
N LEU A 487 -1.10 -16.85 10.40
CA LEU A 487 -0.90 -15.40 10.48
C LEU A 487 0.36 -15.03 9.70
N SER A 488 0.23 -14.10 8.75
CA SER A 488 1.33 -13.75 7.86
C SER A 488 2.42 -12.97 8.60
N ASP A 489 3.65 -13.07 8.11
CA ASP A 489 4.83 -12.87 8.96
C ASP A 489 5.07 -11.39 9.31
N ASP A 490 5.02 -10.50 8.32
CA ASP A 490 4.98 -9.04 8.52
C ASP A 490 3.62 -8.52 9.03
N ALA A 491 2.58 -9.37 9.19
CA ALA A 491 1.25 -8.87 9.53
C ALA A 491 1.31 -8.22 10.91
N SER A 492 0.90 -6.96 11.03
CA SER A 492 1.12 -6.19 12.27
C SER A 492 0.40 -6.83 13.45
N ARG A 493 1.08 -6.85 14.60
CA ARG A 493 0.65 -7.49 15.84
C ARG A 493 0.16 -6.45 16.84
N GLY A 494 -0.80 -6.86 17.66
CA GLY A 494 -1.31 -6.08 18.79
C GLY A 494 -0.30 -5.93 19.94
N PRO A 495 -0.66 -5.19 21.01
CA PRO A 495 -1.88 -4.37 21.12
C PRO A 495 -1.88 -3.20 20.13
N GLY A 496 -3.06 -2.65 19.82
CA GLY A 496 -3.20 -1.50 18.94
C GLY A 496 -2.72 -0.22 19.64
N ARG A 497 -1.78 0.52 19.04
CA ARG A 497 -1.11 1.66 19.68
C ARG A 497 -2.03 2.77 20.17
N SER A 498 -3.19 2.94 19.53
CA SER A 498 -4.13 4.02 19.82
C SER A 498 -4.92 3.84 21.11
N TYR A 499 -5.19 2.59 21.53
CA TYR A 499 -6.02 2.30 22.69
C TYR A 499 -5.81 0.86 23.18
N ASP A 500 -4.93 0.67 24.16
CA ASP A 500 -4.59 -0.68 24.68
C ASP A 500 -5.78 -1.41 25.33
N GLY A 501 -6.86 -0.70 25.66
CA GLY A 501 -8.06 -1.27 26.32
C GLY A 501 -8.99 -2.08 25.41
N ILE A 502 -8.76 -2.09 24.08
CA ILE A 502 -9.48 -2.94 23.12
C ILE A 502 -8.43 -3.69 22.28
N LEU A 503 -8.58 -5.02 22.22
CA LEU A 503 -7.67 -5.86 21.44
C LEU A 503 -7.82 -5.59 19.94
N LYS A 504 -6.68 -5.52 19.25
CA LYS A 504 -6.56 -5.44 17.79
C LYS A 504 -5.41 -6.36 17.35
N PRO A 505 -5.44 -6.98 16.16
CA PRO A 505 -6.47 -6.86 15.11
C PRO A 505 -7.77 -7.58 15.51
N ASP A 506 -8.88 -7.26 14.85
CA ASP A 506 -10.19 -7.85 15.17
C ASP A 506 -10.38 -9.23 14.56
N LEU A 507 -9.87 -9.43 13.33
CA LEU A 507 -9.98 -10.67 12.57
C LEU A 507 -8.82 -10.84 11.58
N MET A 508 -8.61 -12.06 11.11
CA MET A 508 -7.65 -12.41 10.07
C MET A 508 -8.38 -12.75 8.76
N ALA A 509 -7.85 -12.29 7.62
CA ALA A 509 -8.43 -12.55 6.30
C ALA A 509 -7.36 -12.97 5.27
N PRO A 510 -7.74 -13.72 4.21
CA PRO A 510 -6.88 -14.03 3.06
C PRO A 510 -6.27 -12.80 2.38
N GLU A 511 -4.97 -12.59 2.56
CA GLU A 511 -4.22 -11.51 1.91
C GLU A 511 -2.87 -12.01 1.34
N CYS A 512 -2.16 -12.92 2.00
CA CYS A 512 -0.89 -13.45 1.49
C CYS A 512 -1.09 -14.43 0.32
N GLN A 513 -0.62 -14.06 -0.88
CA GLN A 513 -0.87 -14.77 -2.14
C GLN A 513 -2.36 -15.03 -2.43
N SER A 514 -3.27 -14.10 -2.13
CA SER A 514 -4.64 -14.18 -2.66
C SER A 514 -4.61 -14.04 -4.18
#